data_AF-A0A1Y3STC8-F1
#
_entry.id   AF-A0A1Y3STC8-F1
#
_cell.length_a   1.000
_cell.length_b   1.000
_cell.length_c   1.000
_cell.angle_alpha   90.00
_cell.angle_beta   90.00
_cell.angle_gamma   90.00
#
_symmetry.space_group_name_H-M   'P 1'
#
loop_
_entity.id
_entity.type
_entity.pdbx_description
1 polymer ?
#
loop_
_entity_poly.entity_id
_entity_poly.type
_entity_poly.pdbx_seq_one_letter_code
_entity_poly.pdbx_strand_id
1 'polypeptide(L)'
;MNKKEFLAALHAGLAGLPEADVQHWLDFYSEIIEDRMEEGMTEFEAVADVGSVHDIVAQILSETPLPKLVHAKVKPKRPLKAWEIVLLVLGSPVWVPLLFAGVLVVLACYAALWTVIVSLYALDLSLALCGVALILAAFFQLNAQPVLPQLFFVGTGLVCGGLSVFLFFASGKIAAWILRLSKQAVLAVKFRVVKKEATL
;
A
#
# COMPACT_ATOMS: atom_id res chain seq x y z
N MET A 1 38.69 -21.14 1.36
CA MET A 1 38.59 -19.69 1.11
C MET A 1 39.77 -19.04 1.79
N ASN A 2 40.45 -18.10 1.13
CA ASN A 2 41.57 -17.38 1.75
C ASN A 2 41.06 -16.24 2.63
N LYS A 3 41.90 -15.69 3.53
CA LYS A 3 41.52 -14.59 4.44
C LYS A 3 40.92 -13.40 3.68
N LYS A 4 41.52 -13.04 2.54
CA LYS A 4 41.02 -11.96 1.68
C LYS A 4 39.63 -12.24 1.12
N GLU A 5 39.36 -13.48 0.71
CA GLU A 5 38.05 -13.88 0.20
C GLU A 5 37.00 -13.92 1.30
N PHE A 6 37.38 -14.36 2.50
CA PHE A 6 36.54 -14.37 3.68
C PHE A 6 36.11 -12.95 4.07
N LEU A 7 37.06 -12.02 4.20
CA LEU A 7 36.76 -10.62 4.55
C LEU A 7 35.95 -9.90 3.46
N ALA A 8 36.22 -10.19 2.18
CA ALA A 8 35.43 -9.65 1.07
C ALA A 8 33.98 -10.15 1.10
N ALA A 9 33.76 -11.44 1.39
CA ALA A 9 32.44 -12.03 1.53
C ALA A 9 31.70 -11.51 2.77
N LEU A 10 32.40 -11.30 3.89
CA LEU A 10 31.85 -10.71 5.11
C LEU A 10 31.42 -9.26 4.88
N HIS A 11 32.25 -8.45 4.22
CA HIS A 11 31.91 -7.08 3.84
C HIS A 11 30.65 -7.03 2.93
N ALA A 12 30.56 -7.95 1.95
CA ALA A 12 29.40 -8.05 1.07
C ALA A 12 28.11 -8.44 1.83
N GLY A 13 28.21 -9.35 2.82
CA GLY A 13 27.09 -9.76 3.67
C GLY A 13 26.64 -8.68 4.65
N LEU A 14 27.54 -7.82 5.10
CA LEU A 14 27.27 -6.74 6.07
C LEU A 14 26.94 -5.39 5.43
N ALA A 15 26.77 -5.30 4.11
CA ALA A 15 26.47 -4.07 3.38
C ALA A 15 25.16 -3.35 3.81
N GLY A 16 24.36 -3.94 4.71
CA GLY A 16 23.19 -3.34 5.33
C GLY A 16 23.46 -2.52 6.61
N LEU A 17 24.68 -2.57 7.15
CA LEU A 17 25.10 -1.89 8.38
C LEU A 17 25.84 -0.57 8.10
N PRO A 18 25.96 0.33 9.10
CA PRO A 18 26.83 1.51 9.00
C PRO A 18 28.28 1.11 8.71
N GLU A 19 28.99 1.85 7.83
CA GLU A 19 30.40 1.56 7.47
C GLU A 19 31.33 1.41 8.68
N ALA A 20 31.11 2.19 9.75
CA ALA A 20 31.89 2.09 10.99
C ALA A 20 31.71 0.73 11.69
N ASP A 21 30.49 0.19 11.69
CA ASP A 21 30.19 -1.11 12.29
C ASP A 21 30.72 -2.24 11.40
N VAL A 22 30.61 -2.09 10.07
CA VAL A 22 31.19 -3.05 9.10
C VAL A 22 32.70 -3.15 9.29
N GLN A 23 33.41 -2.02 9.41
CA GLN A 23 34.86 -2.01 9.61
C GLN A 23 35.24 -2.66 10.93
N HIS A 24 34.52 -2.37 12.01
CA HIS A 24 34.76 -2.99 13.32
C HIS A 24 34.68 -4.52 13.28
N TRP A 25 33.68 -5.07 12.59
CA TRP A 25 33.54 -6.53 12.44
C TRP A 25 34.63 -7.12 11.54
N LEU A 26 35.02 -6.42 10.47
CA LEU A 26 36.13 -6.87 9.60
C LEU A 26 37.46 -6.92 10.36
N ASP A 27 37.73 -5.91 11.19
CA ASP A 27 38.95 -5.84 11.99
C ASP A 27 38.95 -6.96 13.05
N PHE A 28 37.83 -7.15 13.76
CA PHE A 28 37.67 -8.21 14.77
C PHE A 28 37.93 -9.60 14.20
N TYR A 29 37.32 -9.95 13.07
CA TYR A 29 37.55 -11.26 12.45
C TYR A 29 38.93 -11.36 11.79
N SER A 30 39.52 -10.25 11.33
CA SER A 30 40.91 -10.25 10.85
C SER A 30 41.89 -10.57 11.98
N GLU A 31 41.70 -10.01 13.16
CA GLU A 31 42.50 -10.25 14.37
C GLU A 31 42.39 -11.72 14.81
N ILE A 32 41.17 -12.28 14.88
CA ILE A 32 40.97 -13.71 15.21
C ILE A 32 41.68 -14.64 14.21
N ILE A 33 41.64 -14.32 12.91
CA ILE A 33 42.32 -15.12 11.89
C ILE A 33 43.85 -14.98 12.03
N GLU A 34 44.34 -13.79 12.37
CA GLU A 34 45.77 -13.54 12.62
C GLU A 34 46.28 -14.31 13.83
N ASP A 35 45.58 -14.25 14.97
CA ASP A 35 45.92 -14.98 16.18
C ASP A 35 46.07 -16.48 15.92
N ARG A 36 45.14 -17.07 15.15
CA ARG A 36 45.16 -18.50 14.80
C ARG A 36 46.29 -18.87 13.84
N MET A 37 46.67 -17.95 12.95
CA MET A 37 47.85 -18.14 12.10
C MET A 37 49.15 -18.04 12.93
N GLU A 38 49.19 -17.19 13.95
CA GLU A 38 50.32 -17.09 14.89
C GLU A 38 50.47 -18.33 15.78
N GLU A 39 49.36 -19.00 16.11
CA GLU A 39 49.34 -20.31 16.79
C GLU A 39 49.83 -21.47 15.91
N GLY A 40 50.18 -21.22 14.65
CA GLY A 40 50.77 -22.19 13.73
C GLY A 40 49.78 -22.88 12.79
N MET A 41 48.53 -22.43 12.73
CA MET A 41 47.55 -22.91 11.75
C MET A 41 47.82 -22.32 10.36
N THR A 42 47.50 -23.08 9.32
CA THR A 42 47.53 -22.54 7.96
C THR A 42 46.34 -21.58 7.73
N GLU A 43 46.49 -20.59 6.85
CA GLU A 43 45.43 -19.59 6.55
C GLU A 43 44.07 -20.24 6.24
N PHE A 44 44.09 -21.38 5.54
CA PHE A 44 42.88 -22.12 5.20
C PHE A 44 42.21 -22.76 6.42
N GLU A 45 43.01 -23.26 7.35
CA GLU A 45 42.55 -23.93 8.56
C GLU A 45 42.03 -22.90 9.59
N ALA A 46 42.72 -21.78 9.73
CA ALA A 46 42.27 -20.65 10.55
C ALA A 46 40.91 -20.12 10.09
N VAL A 47 40.70 -19.94 8.78
CA VAL A 47 39.40 -19.49 8.21
C VAL A 47 38.31 -20.56 8.37
N ALA A 48 38.66 -21.84 8.24
CA ALA A 48 37.69 -22.94 8.42
C ALA A 48 37.22 -23.04 9.89
N ASP A 49 38.12 -22.80 10.85
CA ASP A 49 37.80 -22.83 12.28
C ASP A 49 36.99 -21.61 12.74
N VAL A 50 37.03 -20.48 12.01
CA VAL A 50 36.25 -19.28 12.36
C VAL A 50 34.76 -19.49 12.08
N GLY A 51 34.45 -20.39 11.15
CA GLY A 51 33.08 -20.74 10.77
C GLY A 51 32.68 -20.15 9.41
N SER A 52 31.43 -20.42 9.00
CA SER A 52 30.95 -19.99 7.70
C SER A 52 30.59 -18.49 7.71
N VAL A 53 30.97 -17.78 6.66
CA VAL A 53 30.66 -16.34 6.49
C VAL A 53 29.14 -16.10 6.60
N HIS A 54 28.32 -17.01 6.11
CA HIS A 54 26.87 -16.89 6.14
C HIS A 54 26.32 -16.93 7.57
N ASP A 55 26.82 -17.84 8.41
CA ASP A 55 26.38 -17.97 9.79
C ASP A 55 26.82 -16.78 10.64
N ILE A 56 28.03 -16.29 10.40
CA ILE A 56 28.58 -15.09 11.04
C ILE A 56 27.74 -13.85 10.67
N VAL A 57 27.43 -13.67 9.39
CA VAL A 57 26.56 -12.57 8.93
C VAL A 57 25.17 -12.68 9.55
N ALA A 58 24.58 -13.87 9.58
CA ALA A 58 23.27 -14.09 10.18
C ALA A 58 23.27 -13.79 11.70
N GLN A 59 24.33 -14.18 12.40
CA GLN A 59 24.49 -13.91 13.82
C GLN A 59 24.63 -12.40 14.09
N ILE A 60 25.54 -11.71 13.39
CA ILE A 60 25.76 -10.26 13.54
C ILE A 60 24.46 -9.48 13.24
N LEU A 61 23.73 -9.87 12.20
CA LEU A 61 22.45 -9.23 11.86
C LEU A 61 21.35 -9.53 12.88
N SER A 62 21.35 -10.71 13.51
CA SER A 62 20.38 -11.09 14.55
C SER A 62 20.62 -10.37 15.88
N GLU A 63 21.89 -10.12 16.22
CA GLU A 63 22.30 -9.41 17.42
C GLU A 63 22.20 -7.88 17.25
N THR A 64 22.15 -7.40 15.99
CA THR A 64 21.96 -5.98 15.71
C THR A 64 20.48 -5.59 15.92
N PRO A 65 20.17 -4.67 16.85
CA PRO A 65 18.81 -4.24 17.09
C PRO A 65 18.22 -3.55 15.86
N LEU A 66 17.01 -3.96 15.44
CA LEU A 66 16.27 -3.43 14.28
C LEU A 66 16.29 -1.89 14.11
N PRO A 67 16.21 -1.07 15.18
CA PRO A 67 16.34 0.38 15.05
C PRO A 67 17.65 0.84 14.40
N LYS A 68 18.77 0.17 14.67
CA LYS A 68 20.08 0.51 14.07
C LYS A 68 20.11 0.19 12.57
N LEU A 69 19.48 -0.91 12.15
CA LEU A 69 19.34 -1.31 10.75
C LEU A 69 18.45 -0.32 9.97
N VAL A 70 17.36 0.14 10.58
CA VAL A 70 16.49 1.17 9.99
C VAL A 70 17.23 2.51 9.89
N HIS A 71 17.94 2.94 10.94
CA HIS A 71 18.73 4.17 10.90
C HIS A 71 19.87 4.13 9.87
N ALA A 72 20.51 2.97 9.66
CA ALA A 72 21.53 2.81 8.63
C ALA A 72 20.95 2.97 7.22
N LYS A 73 19.79 2.37 6.95
CA LYS A 73 19.11 2.46 5.65
C LYS A 73 18.42 3.80 5.40
N VAL A 74 18.10 4.53 6.47
CA VAL A 74 17.44 5.84 6.44
C VAL A 74 18.45 7.00 6.46
N LYS A 75 19.77 6.75 6.57
CA LYS A 75 20.77 7.80 6.33
C LYS A 75 20.51 8.39 4.93
N PRO A 76 20.08 9.66 4.83
CA PRO A 76 19.76 10.25 3.55
C PRO A 76 21.07 10.33 2.74
N LYS A 77 21.06 9.80 1.50
CA LYS A 77 22.18 9.85 0.56
C LYS A 77 22.71 11.26 0.26
N ARG A 78 22.05 12.31 0.75
CA ARG A 78 22.49 13.70 0.69
C ARG A 78 22.20 14.37 2.03
N PRO A 79 23.20 14.96 2.72
CA PRO A 79 22.91 15.90 3.79
C PRO A 79 22.20 17.09 3.17
N LEU A 80 20.93 17.31 3.51
CA LEU A 80 20.21 18.52 3.12
C LEU A 80 21.00 19.70 3.69
N LYS A 81 21.35 20.67 2.84
CA LYS A 81 22.11 21.83 3.29
C LYS A 81 21.26 22.59 4.31
N ALA A 82 21.87 23.19 5.33
CA ALA A 82 21.15 23.94 6.35
C ALA A 82 20.21 25.01 5.77
N TRP A 83 20.59 25.61 4.64
CA TRP A 83 19.75 26.52 3.85
C TRP A 83 18.47 25.86 3.29
N GLU A 84 18.54 24.62 2.80
CA GLU A 84 17.38 23.88 2.29
C GLU A 84 16.43 23.52 3.45
N ILE A 85 16.97 23.18 4.61
CA ILE A 85 16.19 22.91 5.83
C ILE A 85 15.47 24.18 6.27
N VAL A 86 16.16 25.33 6.29
CA VAL A 86 15.54 26.63 6.62
C VAL A 86 14.45 26.97 5.60
N LEU A 87 14.69 26.76 4.29
CA LEU A 87 13.69 26.99 3.25
C LEU A 87 12.48 26.04 3.39
N LEU A 88 12.72 24.80 3.78
CA LEU A 88 11.69 23.79 3.98
C LEU A 88 10.88 24.04 5.25
N VAL A 89 11.49 24.58 6.30
CA VAL A 89 10.82 25.02 7.53
C VAL A 89 10.01 26.30 7.27
N LEU A 90 10.56 27.27 6.52
CA LEU A 90 9.82 28.48 6.15
C LEU A 90 8.72 28.21 5.11
N GLY A 91 8.92 27.20 4.27
CA GLY A 91 7.94 26.70 3.31
C GLY A 91 6.96 25.69 3.91
N SER A 92 7.26 25.08 5.06
CA SER A 92 6.40 24.12 5.77
C SER A 92 4.95 24.61 5.92
N PRO A 93 4.68 25.89 6.26
CA PRO A 93 3.32 26.43 6.30
C PRO A 93 2.57 26.35 4.97
N VAL A 94 3.27 26.19 3.85
CA VAL A 94 2.69 26.11 2.50
C VAL A 94 2.63 24.66 2.01
N TRP A 95 3.74 23.90 2.11
CA TRP A 95 3.80 22.53 1.58
C TRP A 95 3.06 21.51 2.47
N VAL A 96 3.04 21.69 3.79
CA VAL A 96 2.33 20.77 4.70
C VAL A 96 0.81 20.84 4.49
N PRO A 97 0.16 22.02 4.46
CA PRO A 97 -1.25 22.10 4.10
C PRO A 97 -1.53 21.64 2.68
N LEU A 98 -0.60 21.84 1.73
CA LEU A 98 -0.75 21.36 0.36
C LEU A 98 -0.75 19.83 0.28
N LEU A 99 0.16 19.16 1.00
CA LEU A 99 0.18 17.70 1.11
C LEU A 99 -1.10 17.20 1.77
N PHE A 100 -1.52 17.84 2.86
CA PHE A 100 -2.75 17.50 3.56
C PHE A 100 -3.98 17.67 2.67
N ALA A 101 -4.07 18.76 1.92
CA ALA A 101 -5.11 18.99 0.93
C ALA A 101 -5.10 17.92 -0.16
N GLY A 102 -3.92 17.51 -0.64
CA GLY A 102 -3.78 16.40 -1.58
C GLY A 102 -4.36 15.08 -1.03
N VAL A 103 -4.05 14.75 0.22
CA VAL A 103 -4.61 13.56 0.90
C VAL A 103 -6.13 13.67 1.02
N LEU A 104 -6.65 14.82 1.44
CA LEU A 104 -8.08 15.06 1.54
C LEU A 104 -8.79 14.94 0.19
N VAL A 105 -8.20 15.42 -0.90
CA VAL A 105 -8.76 15.28 -2.25
C VAL A 105 -8.86 13.81 -2.65
N VAL A 106 -7.81 13.02 -2.40
CA VAL A 106 -7.84 11.57 -2.68
C VAL A 106 -8.92 10.88 -1.85
N LEU A 107 -9.03 11.22 -0.56
CA LEU A 107 -10.05 10.68 0.34
C LEU A 107 -11.46 11.10 -0.10
N ALA A 108 -11.65 12.35 -0.53
CA ALA A 108 -12.91 12.85 -1.05
C ALA A 108 -13.31 12.14 -2.35
N CYS A 109 -12.37 11.91 -3.28
CA CYS A 109 -12.63 11.12 -4.47
C CYS A 109 -13.04 9.69 -4.12
N TYR A 110 -12.36 9.06 -3.15
CA TYR A 110 -12.71 7.72 -2.70
C TYR A 110 -14.10 7.67 -2.05
N ALA A 111 -14.41 8.63 -1.17
CA ALA A 111 -15.72 8.77 -0.55
C ALA A 111 -16.82 9.00 -1.60
N ALA A 112 -16.57 9.86 -2.60
CA ALA A 112 -17.50 10.11 -3.70
C ALA A 112 -17.80 8.86 -4.53
N LEU A 113 -16.80 8.00 -4.75
CA LEU A 113 -17.03 6.70 -5.42
C LEU A 113 -17.97 5.81 -4.60
N TRP A 114 -17.78 5.75 -3.29
CA TRP A 114 -18.65 4.97 -2.41
C TRP A 114 -20.06 5.55 -2.32
N THR A 115 -20.22 6.88 -2.24
CA THR A 115 -21.56 7.49 -2.16
C THR A 115 -22.37 7.26 -3.43
N VAL A 116 -21.73 7.25 -4.61
CA VAL A 116 -22.40 6.88 -5.87
C VAL A 116 -22.87 5.43 -5.86
N ILE A 117 -22.06 4.51 -5.33
CA ILE A 117 -22.47 3.10 -5.20
C ILE A 117 -23.66 2.97 -4.22
N VAL A 118 -23.57 3.61 -3.06
CA VAL A 118 -24.63 3.58 -2.04
C VAL A 118 -25.93 4.21 -2.57
N SER A 119 -25.86 5.32 -3.29
CA SER A 119 -27.06 5.98 -3.82
C SER A 119 -27.76 5.15 -4.89
N LEU A 120 -27.01 4.43 -5.74
CA LEU A 120 -27.58 3.49 -6.70
C LEU A 120 -28.34 2.36 -5.98
N TYR A 121 -27.76 1.74 -4.96
CA TYR A 121 -28.46 0.71 -4.19
C TYR A 121 -29.62 1.25 -3.36
N ALA A 122 -29.54 2.48 -2.86
CA ALA A 122 -30.65 3.12 -2.15
C ALA A 122 -31.84 3.38 -3.10
N LEU A 123 -31.56 3.76 -4.35
CA LEU A 123 -32.59 3.89 -5.39
C LEU A 123 -33.25 2.54 -5.67
N ASP A 124 -32.45 1.49 -5.87
CA ASP A 124 -32.94 0.11 -6.11
C ASP A 124 -33.86 -0.35 -4.98
N LEU A 125 -33.45 -0.15 -3.73
CA LEU A 125 -34.22 -0.50 -2.54
C LEU A 125 -35.52 0.32 -2.45
N SER A 126 -35.46 1.61 -2.75
CA SER A 126 -36.63 2.50 -2.71
C SER A 126 -37.68 2.08 -3.75
N LEU A 127 -37.26 1.73 -4.96
CA LEU A 127 -38.17 1.22 -5.99
C LEU A 127 -38.76 -0.14 -5.62
N ALA A 128 -37.95 -1.04 -5.05
CA ALA A 128 -38.42 -2.34 -4.60
C ALA A 128 -39.46 -2.20 -3.49
N LEU A 129 -39.19 -1.36 -2.47
CA LEU A 129 -40.12 -1.08 -1.37
C LEU A 129 -41.39 -0.39 -1.88
N CYS A 130 -41.26 0.55 -2.81
CA CYS A 130 -42.42 1.19 -3.46
C CYS A 130 -43.28 0.16 -4.19
N GLY A 131 -42.67 -0.74 -4.97
CA GLY A 131 -43.38 -1.81 -5.67
C GLY A 131 -44.17 -2.72 -4.72
N VAL A 132 -43.53 -3.16 -3.63
CA VAL A 132 -44.16 -4.00 -2.61
C VAL A 132 -45.29 -3.26 -1.89
N ALA A 133 -45.06 -2.00 -1.51
CA ALA A 133 -46.05 -1.18 -0.81
C ALA A 133 -47.30 -0.94 -1.67
N LEU A 134 -47.14 -0.69 -2.98
CA LEU A 134 -48.25 -0.51 -3.90
C LEU A 134 -49.08 -1.79 -4.09
N ILE A 135 -48.43 -2.95 -4.16
CA ILE A 135 -49.12 -4.25 -4.25
C ILE A 135 -49.90 -4.55 -2.97
N LEU A 136 -49.31 -4.29 -1.79
CA LEU A 136 -50.00 -4.44 -0.51
C LEU A 136 -51.18 -3.46 -0.38
N ALA A 137 -50.99 -2.20 -0.78
CA ALA A 137 -52.06 -1.20 -0.78
C ALA A 137 -53.24 -1.62 -1.67
N ALA A 138 -52.94 -2.18 -2.85
CA ALA A 138 -53.98 -2.73 -3.72
C ALA A 138 -54.70 -3.93 -3.07
N PHE A 139 -53.97 -4.82 -2.39
CA PHE A 139 -54.55 -5.96 -1.68
C PHE A 139 -55.52 -5.53 -0.57
N PHE A 140 -55.17 -4.54 0.24
CA PHE A 140 -56.05 -4.04 1.30
C PHE A 140 -57.28 -3.29 0.76
N GLN A 141 -57.18 -2.69 -0.42
CA GLN A 141 -58.28 -1.94 -1.04
C GLN A 141 -59.22 -2.79 -1.90
N LEU A 142 -59.03 -4.11 -1.99
CA LEU A 142 -59.84 -4.99 -2.85
C LEU A 142 -61.36 -4.88 -2.66
N ASN A 143 -61.82 -4.52 -1.46
CA ASN A 143 -63.25 -4.38 -1.13
C ASN A 143 -63.80 -2.95 -1.32
N ALA A 144 -62.95 -1.98 -1.66
CA ALA A 144 -63.38 -0.60 -1.92
C ALA A 144 -63.89 -0.45 -3.36
N GLN A 145 -64.94 0.34 -3.56
CA GLN A 145 -65.34 0.84 -4.88
C GLN A 145 -64.82 2.28 -5.02
N PRO A 146 -64.28 2.71 -6.18
CA PRO A 146 -64.19 2.02 -7.47
C PRO A 146 -62.94 1.14 -7.65
N VAL A 147 -63.02 0.17 -8.56
CA VAL A 147 -61.97 -0.83 -8.85
C VAL A 147 -60.81 -0.28 -9.72
N LEU A 148 -61.04 0.84 -10.43
CA LEU A 148 -60.09 1.41 -11.40
C LEU A 148 -58.72 1.78 -10.78
N PRO A 149 -58.64 2.47 -9.62
CA PRO A 149 -57.38 2.82 -8.99
C PRO A 149 -56.59 1.60 -8.50
N GLN A 150 -57.27 0.52 -8.12
CA GLN A 150 -56.63 -0.70 -7.62
C GLN A 150 -55.82 -1.38 -8.72
N LEU A 151 -56.38 -1.47 -9.93
CA LEU A 151 -55.67 -2.02 -11.09
C LEU A 151 -54.44 -1.19 -11.43
N PHE A 152 -54.53 0.15 -11.30
CA PHE A 152 -53.42 1.06 -11.54
C PHE A 152 -52.30 0.90 -10.51
N PHE A 153 -52.62 0.70 -9.22
CA PHE A 153 -51.65 0.43 -8.17
C PHE A 153 -50.93 -0.92 -8.36
N VAL A 154 -51.65 -1.98 -8.74
CA VAL A 154 -51.02 -3.28 -9.06
C VAL A 154 -50.10 -3.14 -10.27
N GLY A 155 -50.55 -2.49 -11.34
CA GLY A 155 -49.74 -2.27 -12.55
C GLY A 155 -48.48 -1.46 -12.27
N THR A 156 -48.61 -0.36 -11.52
CA THR A 156 -47.47 0.49 -11.16
C THR A 156 -46.53 -0.23 -10.19
N GLY A 157 -47.06 -1.01 -9.25
CA GLY A 157 -46.27 -1.86 -8.36
C GLY A 157 -45.44 -2.90 -9.11
N LEU A 158 -46.03 -3.56 -10.12
CA LEU A 158 -45.34 -4.53 -10.98
C LEU A 158 -44.25 -3.87 -11.84
N VAL A 159 -44.53 -2.69 -12.41
CA VAL A 159 -43.55 -1.92 -13.19
C VAL A 159 -42.40 -1.46 -12.31
N CYS A 160 -42.67 -0.93 -11.11
CA CYS A 160 -41.65 -0.51 -10.16
C CYS A 160 -40.79 -1.70 -9.69
N GLY A 161 -41.40 -2.84 -9.37
CA GLY A 161 -40.68 -4.06 -8.99
C GLY A 161 -39.85 -4.66 -10.14
N GLY A 162 -40.38 -4.66 -11.36
CA GLY A 162 -39.64 -5.07 -12.55
C GLY A 162 -38.44 -4.15 -12.83
N LEU A 163 -38.64 -2.84 -12.70
CA LEU A 163 -37.59 -1.85 -12.88
C LEU A 163 -36.52 -1.95 -11.80
N SER A 164 -36.87 -2.24 -10.54
CA SER A 164 -35.88 -2.43 -9.47
C SER A 164 -34.97 -3.63 -9.72
N VAL A 165 -35.51 -4.75 -10.20
CA VAL A 165 -34.68 -5.93 -10.55
C VAL A 165 -33.76 -5.62 -11.72
N PHE A 166 -34.26 -4.93 -12.75
CA PHE A 166 -33.44 -4.54 -13.89
C PHE A 166 -32.31 -3.58 -13.49
N LEU A 167 -32.64 -2.56 -12.67
CA LEU A 167 -31.67 -1.59 -12.19
C LEU A 167 -30.64 -2.23 -11.26
N PHE A 168 -30.99 -3.23 -10.46
CA PHE A 168 -30.04 -3.98 -9.63
C PHE A 168 -28.92 -4.65 -10.46
N PHE A 169 -29.26 -5.25 -11.60
CA PHE A 169 -28.24 -5.79 -12.51
C PHE A 169 -27.43 -4.70 -13.21
N ALA A 170 -28.07 -3.57 -13.54
CA ALA A 170 -27.40 -2.43 -14.15
C ALA A 170 -26.42 -1.75 -13.17
N SER A 171 -26.83 -1.54 -11.92
CA SER A 171 -26.03 -0.92 -10.86
C SER A 171 -24.80 -1.76 -10.54
N GLY A 172 -24.92 -3.09 -10.50
CA GLY A 172 -23.78 -4.00 -10.40
C GLY A 172 -22.75 -3.84 -11.54
N LYS A 173 -23.22 -3.71 -12.80
CA LYS A 173 -22.34 -3.47 -13.95
C LYS A 173 -21.70 -2.08 -13.91
N ILE A 174 -22.46 -1.05 -13.54
CA ILE A 174 -22.00 0.34 -13.43
C ILE A 174 -20.93 0.45 -12.34
N ALA A 175 -21.14 -0.15 -11.18
CA ALA A 175 -20.16 -0.20 -10.11
C ALA A 175 -18.85 -0.88 -10.56
N ALA A 176 -18.96 -2.01 -11.25
CA ALA A 176 -17.80 -2.69 -11.83
C ALA A 176 -17.06 -1.82 -12.87
N TRP A 177 -17.80 -1.09 -13.70
CA TRP A 177 -17.22 -0.17 -14.69
C TRP A 177 -16.49 1.00 -14.02
N ILE A 178 -17.09 1.60 -12.99
CA ILE A 178 -16.49 2.69 -12.20
C ILE A 178 -15.21 2.23 -11.50
N LEU A 179 -15.20 1.01 -10.94
CA LEU A 179 -14.00 0.45 -10.32
C LEU A 179 -12.89 0.13 -11.34
N ARG A 180 -13.26 -0.26 -12.56
CA ARG A 180 -12.28 -0.46 -13.65
C ARG A 180 -11.69 0.87 -14.12
N LEU A 181 -12.52 1.89 -14.30
CA LEU A 181 -12.11 3.25 -14.66
C LEU A 181 -11.18 3.86 -13.61
N SER A 182 -11.49 3.71 -12.31
CA SER A 182 -10.65 4.23 -11.24
C SER A 182 -9.27 3.57 -11.23
N LYS A 183 -9.22 2.23 -11.38
CA LYS A 183 -7.95 1.49 -11.52
C LYS A 183 -7.16 1.97 -12.74
N GLN A 184 -7.81 2.16 -13.88
CA GLN A 184 -7.15 2.66 -15.09
C GLN A 184 -6.63 4.09 -14.93
N ALA A 185 -7.37 4.98 -14.26
CA ALA A 185 -6.93 6.34 -13.99
C ALA A 185 -5.68 6.36 -13.08
N VAL A 186 -5.69 5.56 -12.00
CA VAL A 186 -4.53 5.43 -11.09
C VAL A 186 -3.32 4.85 -11.83
N LEU A 187 -3.52 3.80 -12.64
CA LEU A 187 -2.45 3.22 -13.44
C LEU A 187 -1.92 4.21 -14.47
N ALA A 188 -2.78 4.97 -15.14
CA ALA A 188 -2.37 5.99 -16.12
C ALA A 188 -1.54 7.11 -15.46
N VAL A 189 -1.90 7.53 -14.26
CA VAL A 189 -1.09 8.49 -13.47
C VAL A 189 0.26 7.87 -13.14
N LYS A 190 0.28 6.63 -12.63
CA LYS A 190 1.52 5.92 -12.31
C LYS A 190 2.43 5.76 -13.53
N PHE A 191 1.89 5.38 -14.69
CA PHE A 191 2.66 5.27 -15.93
C PHE A 191 3.21 6.62 -16.41
N ARG A 192 2.47 7.72 -16.28
CA ARG A 192 2.98 9.06 -16.65
C ARG A 192 4.10 9.54 -15.73
N VAL A 193 4.02 9.23 -14.43
CA VAL A 193 5.05 9.60 -13.46
C VAL A 193 6.33 8.80 -13.72
N VAL A 194 6.22 7.47 -13.85
CA VAL A 194 7.38 6.59 -14.13
C VAL A 194 8.03 6.93 -15.48
N LYS A 195 7.24 7.26 -16.51
CA LYS A 195 7.79 7.62 -17.82
C LYS A 195 8.57 8.95 -17.80
N LYS A 196 8.23 9.89 -16.90
CA LYS A 196 8.98 11.13 -16.71
C LYS A 196 10.33 10.91 -16.02
N GLU A 197 10.42 9.95 -15.10
CA GLU A 197 11.67 9.62 -14.42
C GLU A 197 12.66 8.84 -15.31
N ALA A 198 12.19 8.14 -16.34
CA ALA A 198 13.05 7.45 -17.31
C ALA A 198 13.64 8.37 -18.41
N THR A 199 13.20 9.64 -18.48
CA THR A 199 13.64 10.62 -19.49
C THR A 199 14.50 11.76 -18.92
N LEU A 200 14.82 11.71 -17.62
CA LEU A 200 15.74 12.61 -16.92
C LEU A 200 17.01 11.86 -16.54
#